data_AF-W1XY91-F1
#
_entry.id   AF-W1XY91-F1
#
_cell.length_a   1.000
_cell.length_b   1.000
_cell.length_c   1.000
_cell.angle_alpha   90.00
_cell.angle_beta   90.00
_cell.angle_gamma   90.00
#
_symmetry.space_group_name_H-M   'P 1'
#
loop_
_entity.id
_entity.type
_entity.pdbx_description
1 polymer ?
#
loop_
_entity_poly.entity_id
_entity_poly.type
_entity_poly.pdbx_seq_one_letter_code
_entity_poly.pdbx_strand_id
1 'polypeptide(L)' 'MKHNAIQPANLEFNAEGTPVSRDFDDVYFSNDNGLEETRYVFLGGNQLEARFPEH' A
#
# COMPACT_ATOMS: atom_id res chain seq x y z
N MET A 1 33.22 -0.15 -1.65
CA MET A 1 32.05 -1.03 -1.44
C MET A 1 30.99 -0.66 -2.48
N LYS A 2 30.35 -1.64 -3.14
CA LYS A 2 29.23 -1.35 -4.04
C LYS A 2 28.02 -0.95 -3.20
N HIS A 3 27.72 0.33 -3.13
CA HIS A 3 26.42 0.80 -2.66
C HIS A 3 25.46 0.67 -3.84
N ASN A 4 24.59 -0.32 -3.80
CA ASN A 4 23.42 -0.32 -4.67
C ASN A 4 22.47 0.76 -4.14
N ALA A 5 22.04 1.68 -5.02
CA ALA A 5 21.13 2.76 -4.64
C ALA A 5 19.74 2.29 -4.21
N ILE A 6 19.41 1.02 -4.48
CA ILE A 6 18.18 0.37 -4.08
C ILE A 6 18.50 -0.96 -3.40
N GLN A 7 17.70 -1.29 -2.40
CA GLN A 7 17.77 -2.54 -1.65
C GLN A 7 16.37 -3.14 -1.54
N PRO A 8 16.23 -4.49 -1.51
CA PRO A 8 14.94 -5.13 -1.26
C PRO A 8 14.37 -4.74 0.10
N ALA A 9 13.04 -4.73 0.21
CA ALA A 9 12.35 -4.44 1.46
C ALA A 9 12.59 -5.56 2.50
N ASN A 10 12.76 -5.19 3.76
CA ASN A 10 12.78 -6.13 4.88
C ASN A 10 11.34 -6.38 5.37
N LEU A 11 10.78 -7.54 5.00
CA LEU A 11 9.36 -7.85 5.17
C LEU A 11 9.12 -8.88 6.29
N GLU A 12 8.13 -8.60 7.14
CA GLU A 12 7.56 -9.56 8.08
C GLU A 12 6.05 -9.67 7.85
N PHE A 13 5.46 -10.77 8.31
CA PHE A 13 4.00 -10.92 8.38
C PHE A 13 3.58 -10.93 9.86
N ASN A 14 2.62 -10.07 10.21
CA ASN A 14 2.07 -10.06 11.56
C ASN A 14 1.20 -11.31 11.83
N ALA A 15 0.61 -11.41 13.03
CA ALA A 15 -0.21 -12.55 13.43
C ALA A 15 -1.47 -12.76 12.54
N GLU A 16 -1.92 -11.71 11.86
CA GLU A 16 -3.07 -11.74 10.94
C GLU A 16 -2.65 -12.04 9.50
N GLY A 17 -1.35 -12.19 9.23
CA GLY A 17 -0.81 -12.43 7.89
C GLY A 17 -0.70 -11.18 7.03
N THR A 18 -0.72 -9.98 7.64
CA THR A 18 -0.53 -8.72 6.92
C THR A 18 0.95 -8.36 6.85
N PRO A 19 1.44 -7.90 5.69
CA PRO A 19 2.81 -7.46 5.51
C PRO A 19 3.13 -6.20 6.33
N VAL A 20 4.21 -6.28 7.11
CA VAL A 20 4.79 -5.21 7.92
C VAL A 20 6.19 -4.89 7.39
N SER A 21 6.49 -3.61 7.21
CA SER A 21 7.85 -3.16 6.92
C SER A 21 8.67 -3.09 8.19
N ARG A 22 9.75 -3.87 8.28
CA ARG A 22 10.71 -3.75 9.39
C ARG A 22 11.51 -2.45 9.37
N ASP A 23 11.64 -1.84 8.19
CA ASP A 23 12.43 -0.62 8.00
C ASP A 23 11.66 0.64 8.46
N PHE A 24 10.32 0.59 8.45
CA PHE A 24 9.44 1.70 8.83
C PHE A 24 8.53 1.41 10.03
N ASP A 25 8.52 0.17 10.52
CA ASP A 25 7.71 -0.31 11.65
C ASP A 25 6.21 -0.07 11.48
N ASP A 26 5.71 -0.29 10.26
CA ASP A 26 4.30 -0.06 9.90
C ASP A 26 3.77 -1.11 8.92
N VAL A 27 2.45 -1.28 8.89
CA VAL A 27 1.75 -2.15 7.92
C VAL A 27 1.65 -1.45 6.56
N TYR A 28 1.67 -2.23 5.48
CA TYR A 28 1.48 -1.66 4.13
C TYR A 28 0.02 -1.28 3.84
N PHE A 29 -0.92 -1.96 4.48
CA PHE A 29 -2.35 -1.73 4.35
C PHE A 29 -3.09 -2.26 5.58
N SER A 30 -4.31 -1.77 5.81
CA SER A 30 -5.18 -2.25 6.88
C SER A 30 -5.47 -3.75 6.75
N ASN A 31 -5.41 -4.48 7.88
CA ASN A 31 -5.70 -5.92 7.94
C ASN A 31 -7.12 -6.25 7.46
N ASP A 32 -8.10 -5.43 7.85
CA ASP A 32 -9.52 -5.72 7.64
C ASP A 32 -10.03 -5.24 6.27
N ASN A 33 -9.73 -3.98 5.93
CA ASN A 33 -10.45 -3.25 4.87
C ASN A 33 -9.53 -2.53 3.88
N GLY A 34 -8.28 -2.96 3.72
CA GLY A 34 -7.29 -2.27 2.88
C GLY A 34 -7.74 -2.04 1.43
N LEU A 35 -8.51 -2.97 0.84
CA LEU A 35 -9.04 -2.81 -0.52
C LEU A 35 -10.08 -1.68 -0.61
N GLU A 36 -11.02 -1.66 0.32
CA GLU A 36 -12.15 -0.72 0.31
C GLU A 36 -11.69 0.69 0.71
N GLU A 37 -10.75 0.78 1.64
CA GLU A 37 -10.04 2.01 1.97
C GLU A 37 -9.29 2.57 0.75
N THR A 38 -8.57 1.72 0.01
CA THR A 38 -7.83 2.12 -1.19
C THR A 38 -8.78 2.66 -2.27
N ARG A 39 -9.90 1.96 -2.51
CA ARG A 39 -10.94 2.42 -3.45
C ARG A 39 -11.51 3.76 -3.03
N TYR A 40 -11.85 3.93 -1.75
CA TYR A 40 -12.44 5.16 -1.25
C TYR A 40 -11.47 6.34 -1.34
N VAL A 41 -10.27 6.21 -0.76
CA VAL A 41 -9.31 7.31 -0.62
C VAL A 41 -8.68 7.68 -1.95
N PHE A 42 -8.19 6.70 -2.72
CA PHE A 42 -7.42 6.98 -3.94
C PHE A 42 -8.30 7.10 -5.17
N LEU A 43 -9.22 6.16 -5.41
CA LEU A 43 -10.06 6.19 -6.61
C LEU A 43 -11.22 7.18 -6.44
N GLY A 44 -11.99 7.03 -5.36
CA GLY A 44 -13.10 7.90 -5.01
C GLY A 44 -12.65 9.34 -4.75
N GLY A 45 -11.60 9.52 -3.94
CA GLY A 45 -11.03 10.84 -3.62
C GLY A 45 -10.52 11.62 -4.85
N ASN A 46 -10.09 10.93 -5.91
CA ASN A 46 -9.71 11.55 -7.19
C ASN A 46 -10.81 11.52 -8.25
N GLN A 47 -12.01 11.03 -7.90
CA GLN A 47 -13.18 10.91 -8.79
C GLN A 47 -12.88 10.14 -10.09
N LEU A 48 -11.99 9.14 -10.03
CA LEU A 48 -11.48 8.49 -11.24
C LEU A 48 -12.59 7.77 -12.02
N GLU A 49 -13.49 7.08 -11.32
CA GLU A 49 -14.61 6.36 -11.93
C GLU A 49 -15.56 7.29 -12.70
N ALA A 50 -15.76 8.52 -12.21
CA ALA A 50 -16.62 9.51 -12.87
C ALA A 50 -15.91 10.18 -14.06
N ARG A 51 -14.60 10.43 -13.95
CA ARG A 51 -13.83 11.18 -14.94
C ARG A 51 -13.41 10.35 -16.16
N PHE A 52 -13.14 9.06 -15.98
CA PHE A 52 -12.64 8.23 -17.08
C PHE A 52 -13.61 8.09 -18.27
N PRO A 53 -14.94 7.96 -18.10
CA PRO A 53 -15.87 7.91 -19.23
C PRO A 53 -16.03 9.23 -19.99
N GLU A 54 -15.63 10.37 -19.40
CA GLU A 54 -15.76 11.70 -20.00
C GLU A 54 -14.57 12.10 -20.90
N HIS A 55 -13.56 11.24 -21.02
CA HIS A 55 -12.34 11.42 -21.81
C HIS A 55 -12.29 10.47 -23.02
#